data_AF-A0A3C0KR13-F1
#
_entry.id   AF-A0A3C0KR13-F1
#
_cell.length_a   1.000
_cell.length_b   1.000
_cell.length_c   1.000
_cell.angle_alpha   90.00
_cell.angle_beta   90.00
_cell.angle_gamma   90.00
#
_symmetry.space_group_name_H-M   'P 1'
#
loop_
_entity.id
_entity.type
_entity.pdbx_description
1 polymer ?
#
loop_
_entity_poly.entity_id
_entity_poly.type
_entity_poly.pdbx_seq_one_letter_code
_entity_poly.pdbx_strand_id
1 'polypeptide(L)'
;MMAVKIFPWSRLMGGILIAMFLVLLAFRMDIFTLPAGGSRQLEKTAVIHREATDKAKDTWMNIYQQGRKIGYTHRTFSRQEQGFRLREEVFMRIQTMGVVQGISLKTEGALNKDMTLASFDFDLTSNLFSFHARGKVNNARMSVVTNVAGDERRYDLPLKERVQLSQGVFARALQGDMKPGQGITLSVFDPMTMGSRPVHLSLVGEETLTIMGRRQTLKKYAVDFMRARQYAWLDQEGEVVREEGILGMALEKTTREHALEGLAASGSADLTDLASVDARVRIPDPAGLQVLKVKLTNIDAGALMLGGGRQTYAQGLLTVSKEVHKKVSGSLKNREAYLASTPFIQTSNPAIRAQAELIVSREDGNEEKARKIVAWVFKNIEKRPVLSVSNAVETLKNRVGDCTEHAVLVAALARAAGIPTLIETGLVYQRGRFYYHAWNAFWLDNWGGWVTADAVMNQLPADVTHLRFVRGEVETQLDLMGVVGRIKLQVIGISQ
;
A
#
# COMPACT_ATOMS: atom_id res chain seq x y z
N MET A 1 48.76 51.57 -66.83
CA MET A 1 48.29 50.18 -66.60
C MET A 1 49.27 49.53 -65.62
N MET A 2 48.90 49.37 -64.35
CA MET A 2 49.56 48.44 -63.42
C MET A 2 48.58 48.15 -62.27
N ALA A 3 48.24 46.87 -62.13
CA ALA A 3 47.19 46.37 -61.24
C ALA A 3 47.75 46.04 -59.85
N VAL A 4 47.10 46.51 -58.79
CA VAL A 4 47.38 46.13 -57.40
C VAL A 4 46.45 44.97 -57.03
N LYS A 5 47.03 43.80 -56.72
CA LYS A 5 46.33 42.59 -56.27
C LYS A 5 45.95 42.71 -54.79
N ILE A 6 44.67 42.54 -54.48
CA ILE A 6 44.13 42.43 -53.12
C ILE A 6 44.33 40.98 -52.63
N PHE A 7 45.01 40.80 -51.50
CA PHE A 7 45.33 39.50 -50.91
C PHE A 7 44.23 39.07 -49.91
N PRO A 8 43.57 37.90 -50.07
CA PRO A 8 42.42 37.54 -49.22
C PRO A 8 42.87 36.87 -47.91
N TRP A 9 42.79 37.61 -46.80
CA TRP A 9 43.13 37.13 -45.45
C TRP A 9 42.25 35.98 -44.93
N SER A 10 41.11 35.69 -45.56
CA SER A 10 40.21 34.60 -45.14
C SER A 10 40.75 33.19 -45.45
N ARG A 11 41.70 33.05 -46.38
CA ARG A 11 42.31 31.74 -46.71
C ARG A 11 43.49 31.38 -45.79
N LEU A 12 44.13 32.37 -45.18
CA LEU A 12 45.26 32.16 -44.25
C LEU A 12 44.80 31.69 -42.87
N MET A 13 43.66 32.22 -42.36
CA MET A 13 43.07 31.74 -41.11
C MET A 13 42.47 30.32 -41.23
N GLY A 14 41.90 29.96 -42.38
CA GLY A 14 41.36 28.61 -42.61
C GLY A 14 42.46 27.54 -42.63
N GLY A 15 43.64 27.85 -43.18
CA GLY A 15 44.78 26.95 -43.18
C GLY A 15 45.33 26.64 -41.78
N ILE A 16 45.35 27.64 -40.90
CA ILE A 16 45.87 27.50 -39.52
C ILE A 16 44.94 26.63 -38.66
N LEU A 17 43.62 26.78 -38.79
CA LEU A 17 42.65 25.95 -38.06
C LEU A 17 42.66 24.49 -38.51
N ILE A 18 42.81 24.24 -39.81
CA ILE A 18 42.93 22.87 -40.36
C ILE A 18 44.25 22.22 -39.90
N ALA A 19 45.35 22.97 -39.90
CA ALA A 19 46.63 22.47 -39.40
C ALA A 19 46.58 22.13 -37.90
N MET A 20 45.95 22.98 -37.08
CA MET A 20 45.79 22.74 -35.65
C MET A 20 44.88 21.52 -35.36
N PHE A 21 43.81 21.36 -36.15
CA PHE A 21 42.93 20.19 -36.06
C PHE A 21 43.65 18.89 -36.44
N LEU A 22 44.46 18.89 -37.50
CA LEU A 22 45.24 17.72 -37.91
C LEU A 22 46.34 17.35 -36.91
N VAL A 23 46.97 18.33 -36.26
CA VAL A 23 47.95 18.08 -35.18
C VAL A 23 47.28 17.46 -33.95
N LEU A 24 46.13 17.99 -33.52
CA LEU A 24 45.36 17.42 -32.39
C LEU A 24 44.79 16.03 -32.73
N LEU A 25 44.41 15.79 -33.99
CA LEU A 25 43.97 14.48 -34.46
C LEU A 25 45.12 13.47 -34.49
N ALA A 26 46.33 13.88 -34.87
CA ALA A 26 47.52 13.02 -34.84
C ALA A 26 47.95 12.64 -33.41
N PHE A 27 47.78 13.56 -32.44
CA PHE A 27 47.95 13.26 -31.01
C PHE A 27 46.86 12.31 -30.47
N ARG A 28 45.64 12.38 -31.00
CA ARG A 28 44.53 11.50 -30.60
C ARG A 28 44.61 10.10 -31.23
N MET A 29 45.38 9.94 -32.30
CA MET A 29 45.55 8.69 -33.04
C MET A 29 46.88 7.98 -32.71
N ASP A 30 47.63 8.44 -31.69
CA ASP A 30 48.90 7.85 -31.21
C ASP A 30 49.95 7.62 -32.32
N ILE A 31 50.04 8.52 -33.29
CA ILE A 31 50.95 8.39 -34.45
C ILE A 31 52.42 8.72 -34.08
N PHE A 32 52.66 9.35 -32.93
CA PHE A 32 54.01 9.68 -32.46
C PHE A 32 54.30 9.05 -31.08
N THR A 33 55.00 7.93 -31.08
CA THR A 33 55.58 7.34 -29.87
C THR A 33 56.96 7.96 -29.60
N LEU A 34 57.12 8.62 -28.45
CA LEU A 34 58.43 9.07 -27.98
C LEU A 34 59.24 7.87 -27.42
N PRO A 35 60.58 7.84 -27.58
CA PRO A 35 61.37 6.63 -27.30
C PRO A 35 61.53 6.34 -25.80
N ALA A 36 61.50 5.05 -25.49
CA ALA A 36 61.62 4.47 -24.15
C ALA A 36 63.02 4.63 -23.53
N GLY A 37 63.04 4.92 -22.23
CA GLY A 37 64.16 4.66 -21.31
C GLY A 37 63.68 3.74 -20.18
N GLY A 38 64.30 2.55 -20.06
CA GLY A 38 63.69 1.38 -19.44
C GLY A 38 63.98 1.11 -17.95
N SER A 39 63.15 0.19 -17.45
CA SER A 39 63.35 -0.82 -16.39
C SER A 39 63.27 -0.41 -14.91
N ARG A 40 62.14 -0.76 -14.27
CA ARG A 40 62.07 -1.86 -13.27
C ARG A 40 60.63 -2.05 -12.75
N GLN A 41 60.20 -3.31 -12.77
CA GLN A 41 59.11 -3.94 -12.00
C GLN A 41 58.23 -3.03 -11.13
N LEU A 42 56.93 -3.02 -11.46
CA LEU A 42 55.82 -3.32 -10.54
C LEU A 42 54.52 -3.37 -11.36
N GLU A 43 54.14 -4.56 -11.81
CA GLU A 43 52.73 -4.84 -12.13
C GLU A 43 51.91 -4.70 -10.85
N LYS A 44 51.33 -3.53 -10.64
CA LYS A 44 50.17 -3.32 -9.77
C LYS A 44 49.28 -2.23 -10.37
N THR A 45 48.26 -2.71 -11.07
CA THR A 45 46.87 -2.27 -10.92
C THR A 45 46.63 -0.76 -10.88
N ALA A 46 46.29 -0.19 -12.03
CA ALA A 46 45.47 1.03 -12.11
C ALA A 46 44.20 0.73 -12.91
N VAL A 47 43.45 -0.28 -12.44
CA VAL A 47 41.99 -0.31 -12.56
C VAL A 47 41.48 0.73 -11.57
N ILE A 48 41.56 2.01 -11.93
CA ILE A 48 40.94 3.08 -11.15
C ILE A 48 40.10 3.89 -12.12
N HIS A 49 38.90 3.38 -12.34
CA HIS A 49 37.63 4.12 -12.40
C HIS A 49 36.50 3.14 -12.78
N ARG A 50 36.34 2.08 -11.96
CA ARG A 50 35.13 1.25 -11.92
C ARG A 50 34.85 0.62 -10.55
N GLU A 51 35.51 1.08 -9.49
CA GLU A 51 35.28 0.61 -8.10
C GLU A 51 34.29 1.49 -7.31
N ALA A 52 33.67 2.49 -7.92
CA ALA A 52 32.72 3.38 -7.24
C ALA A 52 31.24 2.92 -7.28
N THR A 53 30.92 1.74 -7.82
CA THR A 53 29.53 1.26 -7.99
C THR A 53 29.16 -0.04 -7.29
N ASP A 54 30.04 -0.60 -6.46
CA ASP A 54 29.78 -1.86 -5.72
C ASP A 54 29.50 -1.69 -4.23
N LYS A 55 29.51 -0.47 -3.69
CA LYS A 55 29.05 -0.25 -2.32
C LYS A 55 27.53 -0.37 -2.28
N ALA A 56 27.04 -1.26 -1.42
CA ALA A 56 25.64 -1.31 -1.06
C ALA A 56 25.17 0.10 -0.67
N LYS A 57 24.07 0.57 -1.28
CA LYS A 57 23.41 1.79 -0.81
C LYS A 57 22.87 1.50 0.59
N ASP A 58 23.17 2.37 1.54
CA ASP A 58 22.77 2.26 2.94
C ASP A 58 22.12 3.58 3.36
N THR A 59 20.80 3.56 3.50
CA THR A 59 19.97 4.75 3.65
C THR A 59 19.18 4.68 4.95
N TRP A 60 19.38 5.68 5.82
CA TRP A 60 18.59 5.90 7.02
C TRP A 60 17.65 7.09 6.82
N MET A 61 16.38 6.95 7.22
CA MET A 61 15.40 8.04 7.16
C MET A 61 14.59 8.11 8.44
N ASN A 62 14.26 9.32 8.88
CA ASN A 62 13.25 9.54 9.91
C ASN A 62 11.86 9.49 9.27
N ILE A 63 10.89 8.91 9.99
CA ILE A 63 9.48 8.90 9.62
C ILE A 63 8.77 9.97 10.46
N TYR A 64 8.04 10.86 9.80
CA TYR A 64 7.28 11.93 10.42
C TYR A 64 5.80 11.80 10.10
N GLN A 65 4.96 12.24 11.03
CA GLN A 65 3.54 12.51 10.80
C GLN A 65 3.24 13.94 11.28
N GLN A 66 2.72 14.77 10.38
CA GLN A 66 2.47 16.20 10.64
C GLN A 66 3.70 16.92 11.24
N GLY A 67 4.90 16.59 10.74
CA GLY A 67 6.17 17.18 11.20
C GLY A 67 6.74 16.60 12.49
N ARG A 68 6.04 15.68 13.17
CA ARG A 68 6.53 15.03 14.39
C ARG A 68 7.15 13.67 14.07
N LYS A 69 8.36 13.40 14.56
CA LYS A 69 9.04 12.11 14.37
C LYS A 69 8.27 11.00 15.07
N ILE A 70 7.91 9.96 14.32
CA ILE A 70 7.18 8.78 14.82
C ILE A 70 7.95 7.48 14.64
N GLY A 71 9.07 7.50 13.91
CA GLY A 71 9.80 6.28 13.59
C GLY A 71 11.02 6.53 12.73
N TYR A 72 11.55 5.44 12.19
CA TYR A 72 12.64 5.45 11.22
C TYR A 72 12.48 4.29 10.23
N THR A 73 13.19 4.40 9.11
CA THR A 73 13.45 3.29 8.21
C THR A 73 14.95 3.18 7.92
N HIS A 74 15.41 1.95 7.76
CA HIS A 74 16.74 1.60 7.32
C HIS A 74 16.65 0.72 6.07
N ARG A 75 17.26 1.16 4.97
CA ARG A 75 17.23 0.48 3.68
C ARG A 75 18.63 0.15 3.23
N THR A 76 18.82 -1.08 2.79
CA THR A 76 20.04 -1.48 2.08
C THR A 76 19.73 -2.04 0.71
N PHE A 77 20.50 -1.63 -0.29
CA PHE A 77 20.36 -2.12 -1.66
C PHE A 77 21.74 -2.48 -2.21
N SER A 78 21.95 -3.75 -2.54
CA SER A 78 23.25 -4.28 -2.96
C SER A 78 23.14 -5.11 -4.22
N ARG A 79 24.17 -5.03 -5.07
CA ARG A 79 24.32 -5.92 -6.21
C ARG A 79 24.74 -7.31 -5.72
N GLN A 80 24.24 -8.35 -6.38
CA GLN A 80 24.55 -9.75 -6.15
C GLN A 80 24.89 -10.42 -7.49
N GLU A 81 25.53 -11.58 -7.51
CA GLU A 81 25.88 -12.29 -8.75
C GLU A 81 24.67 -12.52 -9.67
N GLN A 82 23.54 -12.92 -9.07
CA GLN A 82 22.30 -13.27 -9.77
C GLN A 82 21.30 -12.11 -9.89
N GLY A 83 21.66 -10.89 -9.47
CA GLY A 83 20.77 -9.73 -9.50
C GLY A 83 21.03 -8.74 -8.38
N PHE A 84 20.03 -8.49 -7.54
CA PHE A 84 20.12 -7.53 -6.44
C PHE A 84 19.50 -8.08 -5.16
N ARG A 85 19.96 -7.56 -4.03
CA ARG A 85 19.37 -7.79 -2.72
C ARG A 85 18.94 -6.46 -2.13
N LEU A 86 17.67 -6.41 -1.74
CA LEU A 86 17.03 -5.31 -1.05
C LEU A 86 16.74 -5.77 0.39
N ARG A 87 17.03 -4.92 1.37
CA ARG A 87 16.49 -5.07 2.72
C ARG A 87 15.92 -3.74 3.20
N GLU A 88 14.80 -3.81 3.90
CA GLU A 88 14.19 -2.68 4.57
C GLU A 88 13.76 -3.08 5.97
N GLU A 89 14.15 -2.28 6.96
CA GLU A 89 13.61 -2.33 8.30
C GLU A 89 12.86 -1.02 8.57
N VAL A 90 11.66 -1.13 9.15
CA VAL A 90 10.84 0.02 9.54
C VAL A 90 10.42 -0.17 10.98
N PHE A 91 10.59 0.87 11.78
CA PHE A 91 9.96 0.95 13.09
C PHE A 91 9.24 2.27 13.23
N MET A 92 7.98 2.24 13.66
CA MET A 92 7.22 3.45 13.95
C MET A 92 6.18 3.23 15.05
N ARG A 93 5.79 4.33 15.70
CA ARG A 93 4.69 4.39 16.65
C ARG A 93 3.54 5.18 16.04
N ILE A 94 2.38 4.55 15.96
CA ILE A 94 1.18 5.13 15.40
C ILE A 94 0.13 5.26 16.50
N GLN A 95 -0.60 6.36 16.50
CA GLN A 95 -1.80 6.52 17.31
C GLN A 95 -3.04 6.27 16.46
N THR A 96 -3.89 5.34 16.91
CA THR A 96 -5.19 5.03 16.32
C THR A 96 -6.20 4.82 17.43
N MET A 97 -7.39 5.42 17.31
CA MET A 97 -8.49 5.28 18.28
C MET A 97 -8.06 5.54 19.74
N GLY A 98 -7.15 6.49 19.96
CA GLY A 98 -6.61 6.88 21.26
C GLY A 98 -5.48 5.99 21.79
N VAL A 99 -5.07 4.94 21.06
CA VAL A 99 -4.05 3.99 21.50
C VAL A 99 -2.78 4.16 20.68
N VAL A 100 -1.65 4.31 21.35
CA VAL A 100 -0.32 4.38 20.71
C VAL A 100 0.28 2.98 20.63
N GLN A 101 0.63 2.53 19.43
CA GLN A 101 1.18 1.19 19.19
C GLN A 101 2.43 1.26 18.32
N GLY A 102 3.43 0.45 18.67
CA GLY A 102 4.61 0.24 17.84
C GLY A 102 4.36 -0.83 16.79
N ILE A 103 4.86 -0.60 15.58
CA ILE A 103 4.92 -1.59 14.53
C ILE A 103 6.35 -1.67 14.01
N SER A 104 6.82 -2.91 13.85
CA SER A 104 8.11 -3.24 13.25
C SER A 104 7.86 -4.05 11.98
N LEU A 105 8.43 -3.60 10.86
CA LEU A 105 8.37 -4.29 9.58
C LEU A 105 9.79 -4.63 9.15
N LYS A 106 10.01 -5.84 8.64
CA LYS A 106 11.24 -6.22 7.97
C LYS A 106 10.90 -6.87 6.64
N THR A 107 11.55 -6.41 5.60
CA THR A 107 11.43 -6.98 4.26
C THR A 107 12.81 -7.29 3.72
N GLU A 108 13.06 -8.53 3.31
CA GLU A 108 14.22 -8.92 2.51
C GLU A 108 13.74 -9.41 1.14
N GLY A 109 14.30 -8.86 0.07
CA GLY A 109 13.94 -9.18 -1.31
C GLY A 109 15.17 -9.57 -2.12
N ALA A 110 15.08 -10.69 -2.84
CA ALA A 110 15.99 -11.02 -3.92
C ALA A 110 15.34 -10.62 -5.26
N LEU A 111 16.03 -9.79 -6.03
CA LEU A 111 15.55 -9.27 -7.31
C LEU A 111 16.43 -9.80 -8.44
N ASN A 112 15.80 -10.06 -9.58
CA ASN A 112 16.48 -10.39 -10.83
C ASN A 112 17.19 -9.16 -11.40
N LYS A 113 18.02 -9.35 -12.43
CA LYS A 113 18.75 -8.25 -13.11
C LYS A 113 17.82 -7.17 -13.71
N ASP A 114 16.60 -7.54 -14.08
CA ASP A 114 15.55 -6.65 -14.58
C ASP A 114 14.71 -6.00 -13.45
N MET A 115 15.16 -6.12 -12.19
CA MET A 115 14.51 -5.66 -10.96
C MET A 115 13.19 -6.39 -10.61
N THR A 116 12.80 -7.42 -11.36
CA THR A 116 11.63 -8.23 -11.00
C THR A 116 11.91 -9.09 -9.78
N LEU A 117 10.86 -9.38 -9.01
CA LEU A 117 10.95 -10.12 -7.77
C LEU A 117 11.25 -11.61 -8.03
N ALA A 118 12.31 -12.13 -7.43
CA ALA A 118 12.62 -13.57 -7.42
C ALA A 118 12.11 -14.23 -6.15
N SER A 119 12.36 -13.61 -4.99
CA SER A 119 11.84 -14.08 -3.71
C SER A 119 11.76 -12.94 -2.69
N PHE A 120 10.90 -13.11 -1.68
CA PHE A 120 10.86 -12.22 -0.52
C PHE A 120 10.74 -13.01 0.79
N ASP A 121 11.16 -12.36 1.87
CA ASP A 121 10.91 -12.73 3.26
C ASP A 121 10.41 -11.46 3.97
N PHE A 122 9.27 -11.56 4.64
CA PHE A 122 8.58 -10.43 5.25
C PHE A 122 8.14 -10.77 6.66
N ASP A 123 8.51 -9.92 7.61
CA ASP A 123 8.07 -9.95 9.00
C ASP A 123 7.34 -8.67 9.36
N LEU A 124 6.18 -8.83 9.99
CA LEU A 124 5.47 -7.78 10.71
C LEU A 124 5.33 -8.20 12.16
N THR A 125 5.67 -7.31 13.09
CA THR A 125 5.45 -7.51 14.52
C THR A 125 4.82 -6.27 15.12
N SER A 126 3.74 -6.45 15.88
CA SER A 126 3.13 -5.40 16.69
C SER A 126 2.51 -5.97 17.95
N ASN A 127 3.04 -5.60 19.11
CA ASN A 127 2.55 -5.99 20.44
C ASN A 127 2.18 -7.49 20.54
N LEU A 128 0.89 -7.85 20.44
CA LEU A 128 0.38 -9.22 20.54
C LEU A 128 0.34 -10.00 19.21
N PHE A 129 0.66 -9.36 18.10
CA PHE A 129 0.46 -9.87 16.75
C PHE A 129 1.79 -10.02 16.02
N SER A 130 1.89 -11.09 15.24
CA SER A 130 3.00 -11.30 14.31
C SER A 130 2.49 -11.96 13.03
N PHE A 131 3.05 -11.51 11.92
CA PHE A 131 2.77 -12.06 10.61
C PHE A 131 4.08 -12.26 9.88
N HIS A 132 4.31 -13.49 9.42
CA HIS A 132 5.46 -13.83 8.61
C HIS A 132 4.99 -14.35 7.25
N ALA A 133 5.63 -13.89 6.18
CA ALA A 133 5.36 -14.37 4.83
C ALA A 133 6.65 -14.49 4.03
N ARG A 134 6.80 -15.61 3.33
CA ARG A 134 7.91 -15.86 2.42
C ARG A 134 7.39 -16.26 1.06
N GLY A 135 7.89 -15.64 0.01
CA GLY A 135 7.46 -15.94 -1.35
C GLY A 135 8.60 -16.26 -2.28
N LYS A 136 8.35 -17.13 -3.25
CA LYS A 136 9.23 -17.38 -4.40
C LYS A 136 8.42 -17.30 -5.69
N VAL A 137 8.97 -16.61 -6.68
CA VAL A 137 8.39 -16.51 -8.02
C VAL A 137 8.99 -17.59 -8.89
N ASN A 138 8.13 -18.45 -9.42
CA ASN A 138 8.49 -19.48 -10.39
C ASN A 138 7.60 -19.30 -11.62
N ASN A 139 8.20 -18.89 -12.74
CA ASN A 139 7.47 -18.56 -13.97
C ASN A 139 6.39 -17.47 -13.72
N ALA A 140 5.13 -17.77 -14.03
CA ALA A 140 3.99 -16.88 -13.83
C ALA A 140 3.21 -17.17 -12.54
N ARG A 141 3.85 -17.79 -11.54
CA ARG A 141 3.22 -18.15 -10.26
C ARG A 141 4.10 -17.74 -9.09
N MET A 142 3.47 -17.40 -7.98
CA MET A 142 4.13 -17.09 -6.71
C MET A 142 3.71 -18.10 -5.65
N SER A 143 4.67 -18.89 -5.17
CA SER A 143 4.47 -19.75 -4.02
C SER A 143 4.74 -18.93 -2.76
N VAL A 144 3.70 -18.68 -1.96
CA VAL A 144 3.78 -17.94 -0.70
C VAL A 144 3.54 -18.88 0.46
N VAL A 145 4.38 -18.82 1.48
CA VAL A 145 4.18 -19.51 2.76
C VAL A 145 3.99 -18.44 3.83
N THR A 146 2.86 -18.47 4.51
CA THR A 146 2.57 -17.59 5.64
C THR A 146 2.64 -18.37 6.94
N ASN A 147 3.16 -17.76 8.00
CA ASN A 147 3.03 -18.26 9.36
C ASN A 147 2.26 -17.23 10.20
N VAL A 148 1.12 -17.65 10.72
CA VAL A 148 0.29 -16.83 11.61
C VAL A 148 -0.01 -17.64 12.86
N ALA A 149 0.45 -17.14 14.00
CA ALA A 149 0.24 -17.77 15.31
C ALA A 149 0.64 -19.27 15.37
N GLY A 150 1.61 -19.69 14.54
CA GLY A 150 2.09 -21.07 14.45
C GLY A 150 1.41 -21.94 13.39
N ASP A 151 0.35 -21.45 12.71
CA ASP A 151 -0.28 -22.11 11.56
C ASP A 151 0.48 -21.73 10.29
N GLU A 152 1.24 -22.68 9.73
CA GLU A 152 1.91 -22.50 8.44
C GLU A 152 0.96 -22.89 7.30
N ARG A 153 0.76 -21.96 6.36
CA ARG A 153 -0.06 -22.20 5.17
C ARG A 153 0.68 -21.85 3.91
N ARG A 154 0.49 -22.66 2.88
CA ARG A 154 1.02 -22.43 1.54
C ARG A 154 -0.08 -21.99 0.59
N TYR A 155 0.19 -20.93 -0.15
CA TYR A 155 -0.63 -20.41 -1.22
C TYR A 155 0.17 -20.44 -2.52
N ASP A 156 -0.53 -20.67 -3.63
CA ASP A 156 0.05 -20.61 -4.97
C ASP A 156 -0.77 -19.62 -5.80
N LEU A 157 -0.22 -18.42 -5.93
CA LEU A 157 -0.90 -17.25 -6.48
C LEU A 157 -0.53 -17.08 -7.96
N PRO A 158 -1.50 -17.00 -8.88
CA PRO A 158 -1.22 -16.69 -10.27
C PRO A 158 -0.77 -15.23 -10.41
N LEU A 159 0.34 -14.99 -11.10
CA LEU A 159 0.80 -13.66 -11.45
C LEU A 159 0.35 -13.32 -12.87
N LYS A 160 -0.44 -12.25 -13.01
CA LYS A 160 -0.88 -11.75 -14.33
C LYS A 160 0.27 -11.17 -15.15
N GLU A 161 1.28 -10.68 -14.46
CA GLU A 161 2.44 -9.99 -15.01
C GLU A 161 3.64 -10.14 -14.07
N ARG A 162 4.83 -9.73 -14.51
CA ARG A 162 6.02 -9.74 -13.65
C ARG A 162 5.87 -8.65 -12.59
N VAL A 163 6.12 -9.02 -11.33
CA VAL A 163 5.95 -8.14 -10.19
C VAL A 163 7.30 -7.67 -9.63
N GLN A 164 7.26 -6.56 -8.90
CA GLN A 164 8.38 -5.95 -8.18
C GLN A 164 8.00 -5.76 -6.70
N LEU A 165 8.97 -5.48 -5.85
CA LEU A 165 8.72 -4.96 -4.50
C LEU A 165 8.61 -3.44 -4.53
N SER A 166 7.80 -2.87 -3.63
CA SER A 166 7.55 -1.42 -3.56
C SER A 166 8.84 -0.63 -3.36
N GLN A 167 9.79 -1.13 -2.58
CA GLN A 167 11.06 -0.47 -2.32
C GLN A 167 12.01 -0.52 -3.54
N GLY A 168 11.75 -1.38 -4.52
CA GLY A 168 12.53 -1.52 -5.74
C GLY A 168 12.06 -0.65 -6.91
N VAL A 169 10.90 0.01 -6.80
CA VAL A 169 10.27 0.71 -7.94
C VAL A 169 11.16 1.82 -8.52
N PHE A 170 11.86 2.55 -7.66
CA PHE A 170 12.78 3.61 -8.10
C PHE A 170 14.03 3.07 -8.77
N ALA A 171 14.54 1.92 -8.32
CA ALA A 171 15.70 1.28 -8.96
C ALA A 171 15.39 0.89 -10.40
N ARG A 172 14.15 0.45 -10.69
CA ARG A 172 13.68 0.19 -12.05
C ARG A 172 13.51 1.47 -12.87
N ALA A 173 12.98 2.52 -12.26
CA ALA A 173 12.82 3.82 -12.91
C ALA A 173 14.14 4.40 -13.40
N LEU A 174 15.19 4.28 -12.59
CA LEU A 174 16.54 4.76 -12.88
C LEU A 174 17.24 3.98 -14.00
N GLN A 175 16.76 2.79 -14.37
CA GLN A 175 17.25 2.08 -15.57
C GLN A 175 16.72 2.69 -16.87
N GLY A 176 15.70 3.53 -16.81
CA GLY A 176 15.18 4.28 -17.95
C GLY A 176 15.58 5.75 -17.89
N ASP A 177 16.06 6.31 -19.00
CA ASP A 177 16.29 7.75 -19.14
C ASP A 177 14.95 8.51 -19.25
N MET A 178 14.19 8.54 -18.16
CA MET A 178 12.89 9.22 -18.10
C MET A 178 13.05 10.73 -18.22
N LYS A 179 12.28 11.35 -19.11
CA LYS A 179 12.14 12.80 -19.24
C LYS A 179 10.98 13.31 -18.38
N PRO A 180 10.97 14.59 -17.97
CA PRO A 180 9.83 15.17 -17.27
C PRO A 180 8.51 14.96 -18.02
N GLY A 181 7.46 14.57 -17.30
CA GLY A 181 6.16 14.19 -17.83
C GLY A 181 6.06 12.75 -18.37
N GLN A 182 7.17 12.03 -18.51
CA GLN A 182 7.13 10.61 -18.84
C GLN A 182 6.87 9.77 -17.58
N GLY A 183 6.17 8.66 -17.78
CA GLY A 183 5.85 7.73 -16.71
C GLY A 183 5.97 6.26 -17.13
N ILE A 184 6.12 5.40 -16.14
CA ILE A 184 6.12 3.94 -16.28
C ILE A 184 5.10 3.35 -15.31
N THR A 185 4.46 2.26 -15.72
CA THR A 185 3.58 1.50 -14.85
C THR A 185 4.27 0.19 -14.49
N LEU A 186 4.35 -0.09 -13.19
CA LEU A 186 5.01 -1.26 -12.63
C LEU A 186 4.01 -2.04 -11.79
N SER A 187 4.00 -3.37 -11.90
CA SER A 187 3.22 -4.21 -11.00
C SER A 187 4.00 -4.43 -9.71
N VAL A 188 3.45 -4.01 -8.57
CA VAL A 188 4.06 -4.17 -7.25
C VAL A 188 3.30 -5.23 -6.49
N PHE A 189 4.03 -6.22 -5.97
CA PHE A 189 3.49 -7.21 -5.05
C PHE A 189 3.66 -6.74 -3.61
N ASP A 190 2.58 -6.83 -2.84
CA ASP A 190 2.55 -6.47 -1.42
C ASP A 190 2.39 -7.74 -0.57
N PRO A 191 3.41 -8.11 0.24
CA PRO A 191 3.34 -9.25 1.15
C PRO A 191 2.21 -9.20 2.18
N MET A 192 1.78 -8.01 2.60
CA MET A 192 0.74 -7.85 3.63
C MET A 192 -0.66 -8.21 3.10
N THR A 193 -0.91 -7.92 1.82
CA THR A 193 -2.19 -8.25 1.17
C THR A 193 -2.13 -9.50 0.30
N MET A 194 -0.92 -10.04 0.08
CA MET A 194 -0.66 -11.15 -0.84
C MET A 194 -1.20 -10.89 -2.26
N GLY A 195 -1.17 -9.62 -2.66
CA GLY A 195 -1.76 -9.12 -3.89
C GLY A 195 -0.77 -8.33 -4.73
N SER A 196 -1.08 -8.16 -6.02
CA SER A 196 -0.32 -7.26 -6.88
C SER A 196 -1.17 -6.11 -7.40
N ARG A 197 -0.57 -4.93 -7.47
CA ARG A 197 -1.24 -3.68 -7.88
C ARG A 197 -0.33 -2.83 -8.76
N PRO A 198 -0.88 -2.14 -9.77
CA PRO A 198 -0.10 -1.22 -10.57
C PRO A 198 0.28 0.01 -9.74
N VAL A 199 1.55 0.40 -9.84
CA VAL A 199 2.10 1.69 -9.44
C VAL A 199 2.42 2.45 -10.71
N HIS A 200 1.89 3.66 -10.85
CA HIS A 200 2.30 4.55 -11.92
C HIS A 200 3.30 5.57 -11.38
N LEU A 201 4.51 5.56 -11.93
CA LEU A 201 5.59 6.44 -11.56
C LEU A 201 5.84 7.43 -12.69
N SER A 202 5.89 8.72 -12.39
CA SER A 202 6.21 9.76 -13.38
C SER A 202 7.26 10.74 -12.86
N LEU A 203 8.18 11.15 -13.74
CA LEU A 203 9.14 12.21 -13.41
C LEU A 203 8.43 13.56 -13.53
N VAL A 204 8.33 14.28 -12.42
CA VAL A 204 7.71 15.63 -12.40
C VAL A 204 8.70 16.66 -12.92
N GLY A 205 9.95 16.59 -12.48
CA GLY A 205 10.99 17.55 -12.81
C GLY A 205 12.07 17.58 -11.73
N GLU A 206 12.77 18.70 -11.63
CA GLU A 206 13.78 18.93 -10.59
C GLU A 206 13.28 19.95 -9.57
N GLU A 207 13.63 19.74 -8.31
CA GLU A 207 13.29 20.62 -7.19
C GLU A 207 14.50 20.74 -6.25
N THR A 208 14.79 21.96 -5.79
CA THR A 208 15.90 22.18 -4.86
C THR A 208 15.39 22.18 -3.42
N LEU A 209 15.81 21.20 -2.63
CA LEU A 209 15.46 21.09 -1.21
C LEU A 209 16.72 21.15 -0.33
N THR A 210 16.53 21.46 0.95
CA THR A 210 17.57 21.30 1.98
C THR A 210 17.40 19.94 2.63
N ILE A 211 18.37 19.04 2.42
CA ILE A 211 18.42 17.70 3.02
C ILE A 211 19.68 17.61 3.86
N MET A 212 19.55 17.20 5.12
CA MET A 212 20.67 17.10 6.08
C MET A 212 21.51 18.40 6.15
N GLY A 213 20.84 19.56 6.12
CA GLY A 213 21.48 20.88 6.18
C GLY A 213 22.15 21.34 4.89
N ARG A 214 22.08 20.58 3.79
CA ARG A 214 22.66 20.94 2.50
C ARG A 214 21.59 21.16 1.45
N ARG A 215 21.71 22.26 0.71
CA ARG A 215 20.85 22.55 -0.44
C ARG A 215 21.25 21.69 -1.63
N GLN A 216 20.32 20.89 -2.16
CA GLN A 216 20.57 19.91 -3.22
C GLN A 216 19.45 19.99 -4.26
N THR A 217 19.81 19.89 -5.54
CA THR A 217 18.84 19.74 -6.64
C THR A 217 18.50 18.27 -6.80
N LEU A 218 17.22 17.95 -6.71
CA LEU A 218 16.71 16.58 -6.62
C LEU A 218 15.71 16.33 -7.74
N LYS A 219 15.65 15.09 -8.25
CA LYS A 219 14.61 14.65 -9.17
C LYS A 219 13.35 14.31 -8.39
N LYS A 220 12.25 15.00 -8.67
CA LYS A 220 10.95 14.77 -8.05
C LYS A 220 10.15 13.79 -8.90
N TYR A 221 9.73 12.69 -8.28
CA TYR A 221 8.83 11.71 -8.88
C TYR A 221 7.45 11.79 -8.22
N ALA A 222 6.41 11.69 -9.03
CA ALA A 222 5.06 11.41 -8.56
C ALA A 222 4.83 9.90 -8.60
N VAL A 223 4.36 9.36 -7.48
CA VAL A 223 4.00 7.95 -7.31
C VAL A 223 2.48 7.89 -7.14
N ASP A 224 1.79 7.42 -8.16
CA ASP A 224 0.37 7.14 -8.12
C ASP A 224 0.17 5.66 -7.77
N PHE A 225 -0.16 5.39 -6.50
CA PHE A 225 -0.35 4.04 -5.97
C PHE A 225 -1.68 3.97 -5.22
N MET A 226 -2.50 2.97 -5.52
CA MET A 226 -3.84 2.81 -4.92
C MET A 226 -4.70 4.08 -5.04
N ARG A 227 -4.54 4.82 -6.14
CA ARG A 227 -5.18 6.12 -6.43
C ARG A 227 -4.82 7.25 -5.45
N ALA A 228 -3.91 6.99 -4.52
CA ALA A 228 -3.23 8.01 -3.73
C ALA A 228 -2.01 8.50 -4.51
N ARG A 229 -1.88 9.82 -4.61
CA ARG A 229 -0.72 10.46 -5.23
C ARG A 229 0.24 10.84 -4.12
N GLN A 230 1.47 10.39 -4.25
CA GLN A 230 2.59 10.59 -3.33
C GLN A 230 3.78 11.15 -4.12
N TYR A 231 4.79 11.61 -3.41
CA TYR A 231 6.00 12.14 -4.03
C TYR A 231 7.26 11.55 -3.40
N ALA A 232 8.30 11.40 -4.22
CA ALA A 232 9.63 11.05 -3.77
C ALA A 232 10.67 11.94 -4.45
N TRP A 233 11.73 12.27 -3.72
CA TRP A 233 12.85 13.05 -4.23
C TRP A 233 14.10 12.21 -4.20
N LEU A 234 14.77 12.13 -5.34
CA LEU A 234 15.99 11.37 -5.54
C LEU A 234 17.17 12.30 -5.81
N ASP A 235 18.34 11.97 -5.29
CA ASP A 235 19.59 12.65 -5.62
C ASP A 235 20.16 12.22 -6.99
N GLN A 236 21.34 12.73 -7.33
CA GLN A 236 21.97 12.48 -8.63
C GLN A 236 22.41 11.02 -8.79
N GLU A 237 22.69 10.35 -7.67
CA GLU A 237 23.04 8.94 -7.57
C GLU A 237 21.81 8.02 -7.58
N GLY A 238 20.60 8.61 -7.57
CA GLY A 238 19.33 7.90 -7.56
C GLY A 238 19.03 7.24 -6.21
N GLU A 239 19.54 7.79 -5.12
CA GLU A 239 19.10 7.46 -3.76
C GLU A 239 17.87 8.28 -3.40
N VAL A 240 16.89 7.66 -2.74
CA VAL A 240 15.71 8.37 -2.25
C VAL A 240 16.08 9.13 -0.98
N VAL A 241 15.94 10.46 -1.01
CA VAL A 241 16.34 11.33 0.11
C VAL A 241 15.14 11.91 0.87
N ARG A 242 13.96 11.92 0.26
CA ARG A 242 12.70 12.34 0.87
C ARG A 242 11.52 11.64 0.22
N GLU A 243 10.49 11.33 1.00
CA GLU A 243 9.19 10.87 0.51
C GLU A 243 8.06 11.63 1.22
N GLU A 244 6.98 11.90 0.51
CA GLU A 244 5.77 12.52 1.05
C GLU A 244 4.54 11.68 0.68
N GLY A 245 3.83 11.25 1.72
CA GLY A 245 2.68 10.37 1.63
C GLY A 245 1.36 11.06 1.95
N ILE A 246 0.35 10.24 2.25
CA ILE A 246 -0.97 10.71 2.68
C ILE A 246 -0.98 11.03 4.18
N LEU A 247 -2.02 11.73 4.64
CA LEU A 247 -2.27 12.01 6.06
C LEU A 247 -1.08 12.69 6.79
N GLY A 248 -0.29 13.49 6.06
CA GLY A 248 0.85 14.22 6.60
C GLY A 248 2.07 13.35 6.92
N MET A 249 2.13 12.12 6.37
CA MET A 249 3.29 11.24 6.47
C MET A 249 4.43 11.75 5.59
N ALA A 250 5.65 11.75 6.11
CA ALA A 250 6.85 12.06 5.34
C ALA A 250 8.05 11.25 5.84
N LEU A 251 8.95 10.90 4.92
CA LEU A 251 10.24 10.30 5.24
C LEU A 251 11.34 11.28 4.81
N GLU A 252 12.36 11.45 5.64
CA GLU A 252 13.49 12.32 5.32
C GLU A 252 14.82 11.68 5.71
N LYS A 253 15.77 11.66 4.77
CA LYS A 253 17.09 11.08 4.96
C LYS A 253 17.83 11.75 6.12
N THR A 254 18.50 10.91 6.91
CA THR A 254 19.22 11.33 8.11
C THR A 254 20.41 10.41 8.37
N THR A 255 21.18 10.68 9.42
CA THR A 255 22.23 9.77 9.90
C THR A 255 21.61 8.63 10.73
N ARG A 256 22.35 7.52 10.87
CA ARG A 256 21.94 6.41 11.73
C ARG A 256 21.70 6.86 13.17
N GLU A 257 22.58 7.71 13.69
CA GLU A 257 22.50 8.22 15.06
C GLU A 257 21.18 8.96 15.27
N HIS A 258 20.86 9.92 14.40
CA HIS A 258 19.62 10.69 14.47
C HIS A 258 18.37 9.84 14.18
N ALA A 259 18.48 8.81 13.34
CA ALA A 259 17.38 7.88 13.11
C ALA A 259 17.01 7.10 14.37
N LEU A 260 18.01 6.63 15.11
CA LEU A 260 17.87 5.83 16.32
C LEU A 260 17.67 6.66 17.60
N GLU A 261 17.75 7.99 17.53
CA GLU A 261 17.34 8.87 18.62
C GLU A 261 15.90 8.57 19.08
N GLY A 262 15.69 8.59 20.39
CA GLY A 262 14.45 8.18 21.04
C GLY A 262 13.21 8.87 20.49
N LEU A 263 12.11 8.12 20.43
CA LEU A 263 10.81 8.65 20.07
C LEU A 263 10.13 9.25 21.31
N ALA A 264 9.44 10.37 21.12
CA ALA A 264 8.61 10.95 22.16
C ALA A 264 7.55 9.93 22.64
N ALA A 265 7.23 9.98 23.95
CA ALA A 265 6.33 9.02 24.58
C ALA A 265 4.86 9.21 24.15
N SER A 266 4.45 10.45 23.88
CA SER A 266 3.12 10.72 23.32
C SER A 266 3.07 10.34 21.84
N GLY A 267 1.93 9.78 21.42
CA GLY A 267 1.64 9.55 20.01
C GLY A 267 1.67 10.83 19.20
N SER A 268 1.74 10.70 17.88
CA SER A 268 1.43 11.78 16.96
C SER A 268 -0.09 11.95 16.85
N ALA A 269 -0.58 12.69 15.86
CA ALA A 269 -2.02 12.83 15.64
C ALA A 269 -2.69 11.47 15.38
N ASP A 270 -3.90 11.31 15.91
CA ASP A 270 -4.67 10.07 15.75
C ASP A 270 -5.07 9.88 14.29
N LEU A 271 -4.59 8.80 13.66
CA LEU A 271 -4.87 8.52 12.25
C LEU A 271 -6.36 8.32 11.98
N THR A 272 -7.11 7.77 12.93
CA THR A 272 -8.55 7.54 12.78
C THR A 272 -9.27 8.89 12.72
N ASP A 273 -8.88 9.85 13.55
CA ASP A 273 -9.45 11.20 13.52
C ASP A 273 -9.00 11.98 12.28
N LEU A 274 -7.73 11.88 11.89
CA LEU A 274 -7.21 12.52 10.67
C LEU A 274 -7.89 12.02 9.39
N ALA A 275 -8.22 10.74 9.32
CA ALA A 275 -8.89 10.14 8.18
C ALA A 275 -10.41 10.39 8.16
N SER A 276 -11.02 10.63 9.33
CA SER A 276 -12.47 10.79 9.46
C SER A 276 -13.03 11.99 8.69
N VAL A 277 -14.28 11.87 8.25
CA VAL A 277 -14.99 12.89 7.47
C VAL A 277 -16.02 13.57 8.36
N ASP A 278 -15.96 14.90 8.45
CA ASP A 278 -16.95 15.67 9.22
C ASP A 278 -18.33 15.59 8.57
N ALA A 279 -19.36 15.14 9.33
CA ALA A 279 -20.72 15.06 8.82
C ALA A 279 -21.42 16.44 8.74
N ARG A 280 -20.89 17.44 9.47
CA ARG A 280 -21.45 18.78 9.70
C ARG A 280 -22.81 18.81 10.40
N VAL A 281 -23.38 17.66 10.69
CA VAL A 281 -24.66 17.48 11.36
C VAL A 281 -24.57 16.34 12.37
N ARG A 282 -25.36 16.45 13.44
CA ARG A 282 -25.53 15.36 14.40
C ARG A 282 -26.80 14.58 14.05
N ILE A 283 -26.65 13.28 13.86
CA ILE A 283 -27.75 12.31 13.76
C ILE A 283 -27.98 11.72 15.16
N PRO A 284 -29.09 12.04 15.85
CA PRO A 284 -29.32 11.61 17.24
C PRO A 284 -29.62 10.11 17.36
N ASP A 285 -30.44 9.57 16.46
CA ASP A 285 -30.80 8.14 16.41
C ASP A 285 -30.51 7.56 15.02
N PRO A 286 -29.25 7.16 14.75
CA PRO A 286 -28.87 6.50 13.50
C PRO A 286 -29.63 5.20 13.26
N ALA A 287 -29.89 4.42 14.33
CA ALA A 287 -30.46 3.08 14.24
C ALA A 287 -31.94 3.09 13.81
N GLY A 288 -32.68 4.13 14.21
CA GLY A 288 -34.07 4.37 13.81
C GLY A 288 -34.26 4.85 12.37
N LEU A 289 -33.21 5.30 11.68
CA LEU A 289 -33.34 5.82 10.30
C LEU A 289 -33.64 4.71 9.29
N GLN A 290 -34.57 5.00 8.37
CA GLN A 290 -34.92 4.16 7.23
C GLN A 290 -34.22 4.58 5.95
N VAL A 291 -33.91 5.87 5.80
CA VAL A 291 -33.21 6.40 4.63
C VAL A 291 -32.21 7.48 5.04
N LEU A 292 -31.00 7.41 4.49
CA LEU A 292 -29.99 8.46 4.56
C LEU A 292 -29.59 8.89 3.14
N LYS A 293 -29.56 10.20 2.91
CA LYS A 293 -29.09 10.80 1.66
C LYS A 293 -27.85 11.65 1.93
N VAL A 294 -26.76 11.34 1.25
CA VAL A 294 -25.48 12.07 1.36
C VAL A 294 -24.95 12.49 0.00
N LYS A 295 -24.51 13.74 -0.10
CA LYS A 295 -23.76 14.22 -1.24
C LYS A 295 -22.28 13.94 -1.02
N LEU A 296 -21.66 13.24 -1.96
CA LEU A 296 -20.24 12.93 -1.97
C LEU A 296 -19.53 13.77 -3.04
N THR A 297 -18.36 14.30 -2.69
CA THR A 297 -17.49 15.03 -3.62
C THR A 297 -16.03 14.64 -3.40
N ASN A 298 -15.16 14.95 -4.37
CA ASN A 298 -13.75 14.55 -4.38
C ASN A 298 -13.54 13.02 -4.35
N ILE A 299 -14.38 12.29 -5.06
CA ILE A 299 -14.26 10.84 -5.23
C ILE A 299 -14.27 10.47 -6.71
N ASP A 300 -13.51 9.44 -7.07
CA ASP A 300 -13.68 8.77 -8.35
C ASP A 300 -14.75 7.68 -8.19
N ALA A 301 -15.99 7.98 -8.58
CA ALA A 301 -17.09 7.05 -8.44
C ALA A 301 -16.94 5.78 -9.27
N GLY A 302 -16.19 5.82 -10.39
CA GLY A 302 -15.95 4.64 -11.23
C GLY A 302 -15.03 3.61 -10.56
N ALA A 303 -14.32 4.04 -9.50
CA ALA A 303 -13.47 3.20 -8.67
C ALA A 303 -14.21 2.42 -7.59
N LEU A 304 -15.44 2.82 -7.27
CA LEU A 304 -16.11 2.47 -6.03
C LEU A 304 -17.43 1.75 -6.32
N MET A 305 -17.83 0.89 -5.39
CA MET A 305 -19.09 0.15 -5.40
C MET A 305 -20.21 0.92 -4.68
N LEU A 306 -20.52 2.12 -5.17
CA LEU A 306 -21.48 3.04 -4.54
C LEU A 306 -22.95 2.65 -4.76
N GLY A 307 -23.26 1.91 -5.83
CA GLY A 307 -24.61 1.45 -6.16
C GLY A 307 -24.83 -0.05 -5.97
N GLY A 308 -26.08 -0.46 -5.70
CA GLY A 308 -26.53 -1.84 -5.63
C GLY A 308 -26.91 -2.29 -4.21
N GLY A 309 -27.90 -3.19 -4.13
CA GLY A 309 -28.49 -3.63 -2.86
C GLY A 309 -29.23 -2.47 -2.18
N ARG A 310 -28.80 -2.13 -0.96
CA ARG A 310 -29.40 -1.06 -0.16
C ARG A 310 -29.02 0.37 -0.59
N GLN A 311 -28.09 0.52 -1.54
CA GLN A 311 -27.57 1.82 -1.97
C GLN A 311 -27.89 2.14 -3.42
N THR A 312 -28.16 3.41 -3.70
CA THR A 312 -28.21 3.96 -5.06
C THR A 312 -27.33 5.19 -5.15
N TYR A 313 -26.61 5.35 -6.25
CA TYR A 313 -25.72 6.49 -6.48
C TYR A 313 -26.00 7.12 -7.83
N ALA A 314 -26.33 8.41 -7.84
CA ALA A 314 -26.57 9.18 -9.05
C ALA A 314 -26.09 10.62 -8.86
N GLN A 315 -25.30 11.13 -9.81
CA GLN A 315 -24.89 12.54 -9.87
C GLN A 315 -24.30 13.08 -8.54
N GLY A 316 -23.46 12.30 -7.85
CA GLY A 316 -22.85 12.70 -6.57
C GLY A 316 -23.74 12.46 -5.34
N LEU A 317 -24.98 12.04 -5.52
CA LEU A 317 -25.92 11.73 -4.45
C LEU A 317 -25.95 10.22 -4.19
N LEU A 318 -25.50 9.82 -2.99
CA LEU A 318 -25.66 8.47 -2.46
C LEU A 318 -26.90 8.42 -1.57
N THR A 319 -27.84 7.52 -1.89
CA THR A 319 -29.02 7.22 -1.06
C THR A 319 -28.89 5.81 -0.52
N VAL A 320 -28.96 5.66 0.80
CA VAL A 320 -28.93 4.38 1.51
C VAL A 320 -30.28 4.16 2.16
N SER A 321 -30.93 3.05 1.83
CA SER A 321 -32.20 2.63 2.45
C SER A 321 -31.95 1.44 3.37
N LYS A 322 -32.72 1.30 4.44
CA LYS A 322 -32.63 0.13 5.33
C LYS A 322 -33.19 -1.09 4.62
N GLU A 323 -32.50 -2.22 4.69
CA GLU A 323 -33.04 -3.46 4.18
C GLU A 323 -34.31 -3.84 4.96
N VAL A 324 -35.27 -4.40 4.25
CA VAL A 324 -36.50 -4.93 4.82
C VAL A 324 -36.65 -6.39 4.41
N HIS A 325 -37.24 -7.18 5.30
CA HIS A 325 -37.55 -8.56 5.02
C HIS A 325 -38.53 -8.67 3.85
N LYS A 326 -38.19 -9.45 2.83
CA LYS A 326 -39.03 -9.65 1.64
C LYS A 326 -39.66 -11.03 1.69
N LYS A 327 -40.95 -11.14 1.40
CA LYS A 327 -41.62 -12.46 1.29
C LYS A 327 -41.22 -13.27 0.04
N VAL A 328 -40.09 -12.96 -0.58
CA VAL A 328 -39.63 -13.58 -1.83
C VAL A 328 -38.23 -14.13 -1.60
N SER A 329 -38.06 -15.43 -1.88
CA SER A 329 -36.76 -16.08 -1.83
C SER A 329 -35.90 -15.69 -3.03
N GLY A 330 -34.66 -15.29 -2.77
CA GLY A 330 -33.68 -14.96 -3.80
C GLY A 330 -32.79 -16.15 -4.16
N SER A 331 -32.14 -16.11 -5.32
CA SER A 331 -31.06 -17.04 -5.67
C SER A 331 -29.71 -16.32 -5.77
N LEU A 332 -28.65 -16.96 -5.25
CA LEU A 332 -27.29 -16.44 -5.32
C LEU A 332 -26.48 -17.20 -6.38
N LYS A 333 -26.09 -16.51 -7.45
CA LYS A 333 -25.12 -17.03 -8.41
C LYS A 333 -23.76 -17.22 -7.74
N ASN A 334 -23.03 -18.28 -8.09
CA ASN A 334 -21.70 -18.59 -7.57
C ASN A 334 -21.63 -18.66 -6.03
N ARG A 335 -22.67 -19.21 -5.38
CA ARG A 335 -22.77 -19.36 -3.92
C ARG A 335 -21.47 -19.85 -3.28
N GLU A 336 -20.83 -20.87 -3.87
CA GLU A 336 -19.59 -21.47 -3.35
C GLU A 336 -18.44 -20.46 -3.23
N ALA A 337 -18.33 -19.49 -4.13
CA ALA A 337 -17.30 -18.45 -4.04
C ALA A 337 -17.43 -17.60 -2.78
N TYR A 338 -18.65 -17.41 -2.29
CA TYR A 338 -18.96 -16.63 -1.08
C TYR A 338 -18.94 -17.47 0.20
N LEU A 339 -18.72 -18.78 0.08
CA LEU A 339 -18.47 -19.72 1.18
C LEU A 339 -16.98 -20.11 1.28
N ALA A 340 -16.23 -19.92 0.21
CA ALA A 340 -14.85 -20.32 0.09
C ALA A 340 -13.96 -19.69 1.17
N SER A 341 -12.95 -20.47 1.58
CA SER A 341 -11.85 -19.98 2.41
C SER A 341 -10.93 -19.10 1.55
N THR A 342 -10.44 -18.02 2.14
CA THR A 342 -9.37 -17.18 1.56
C THR A 342 -8.18 -17.15 2.52
N PRO A 343 -7.04 -16.53 2.14
CA PRO A 343 -5.88 -16.50 3.02
C PRO A 343 -6.13 -15.83 4.38
N PHE A 344 -7.05 -14.85 4.42
CA PHE A 344 -7.40 -14.10 5.63
C PHE A 344 -8.73 -14.53 6.24
N ILE A 345 -9.63 -15.13 5.45
CA ILE A 345 -10.90 -15.71 5.92
C ILE A 345 -10.74 -17.23 5.91
N GLN A 346 -10.10 -17.77 6.94
CA GLN A 346 -9.72 -19.19 7.01
C GLN A 346 -10.88 -20.12 7.41
N THR A 347 -11.98 -20.11 6.66
CA THR A 347 -13.21 -20.91 6.90
C THR A 347 -12.96 -22.40 7.14
N SER A 348 -11.93 -22.98 6.50
CA SER A 348 -11.60 -24.40 6.63
C SER A 348 -10.80 -24.76 7.89
N ASN A 349 -10.34 -23.77 8.67
CA ASN A 349 -9.56 -24.03 9.88
C ASN A 349 -10.43 -24.77 10.93
N PRO A 350 -9.93 -25.86 11.55
CA PRO A 350 -10.67 -26.62 12.56
C PRO A 350 -11.19 -25.78 13.73
N ALA A 351 -10.40 -24.80 14.21
CA ALA A 351 -10.82 -23.93 15.32
C ALA A 351 -12.00 -23.03 14.94
N ILE A 352 -12.02 -22.53 13.70
CA ILE A 352 -13.14 -21.72 13.17
C ILE A 352 -14.40 -22.57 13.06
N ARG A 353 -14.30 -23.79 12.50
CA ARG A 353 -15.44 -24.70 12.36
C ARG A 353 -16.02 -25.10 13.71
N ALA A 354 -15.17 -25.54 14.63
CA ALA A 354 -15.58 -25.89 15.98
C ALA A 354 -16.26 -24.72 16.69
N GLN A 355 -15.70 -23.50 16.56
CA GLN A 355 -16.32 -22.33 17.16
C GLN A 355 -17.68 -21.99 16.53
N ALA A 356 -17.82 -22.11 15.21
CA ALA A 356 -19.11 -21.88 14.53
C ALA A 356 -20.17 -22.88 15.01
N GLU A 357 -19.83 -24.17 15.14
CA GLU A 357 -20.72 -25.21 15.67
C GLU A 357 -21.14 -24.98 17.13
N LEU A 358 -20.31 -24.31 17.94
CA LEU A 358 -20.66 -23.91 19.30
C LEU A 358 -21.62 -22.70 19.34
N ILE A 359 -21.60 -21.85 18.32
CA ILE A 359 -22.42 -20.63 18.26
C ILE A 359 -23.82 -20.94 17.71
N VAL A 360 -23.92 -21.83 16.73
CA VAL A 360 -25.17 -22.07 15.99
C VAL A 360 -25.63 -23.53 16.04
N SER A 361 -26.95 -23.73 16.06
CA SER A 361 -27.56 -25.05 15.87
C SER A 361 -27.70 -25.37 14.37
N ARG A 362 -27.69 -26.66 14.02
CA ARG A 362 -27.99 -27.09 12.64
C ARG A 362 -29.42 -26.74 12.22
N GLU A 363 -30.35 -26.70 13.17
CA GLU A 363 -31.76 -26.39 12.97
C GLU A 363 -32.03 -24.89 12.76
N ASP A 364 -31.07 -24.02 13.12
CA ASP A 364 -31.22 -22.58 12.94
C ASP A 364 -31.29 -22.22 11.44
N GLY A 365 -32.23 -21.34 11.09
CA GLY A 365 -32.25 -20.69 9.78
C GLY A 365 -31.07 -19.73 9.59
N ASN A 366 -30.72 -19.41 8.34
CA ASN A 366 -29.54 -18.58 8.03
C ASN A 366 -29.55 -17.20 8.73
N GLU A 367 -30.73 -16.57 8.86
CA GLU A 367 -30.86 -15.31 9.58
C GLU A 367 -30.54 -15.45 11.08
N GLU A 368 -31.06 -16.50 11.72
CA GLU A 368 -30.81 -16.75 13.14
C GLU A 368 -29.33 -17.08 13.39
N LYS A 369 -28.74 -17.91 12.54
CA LYS A 369 -27.29 -18.18 12.55
C LYS A 369 -26.48 -16.89 12.43
N ALA A 370 -26.84 -16.01 11.50
CA ALA A 370 -26.18 -14.72 11.32
C ALA A 370 -26.30 -13.83 12.58
N ARG A 371 -27.48 -13.73 13.19
CA ARG A 371 -27.68 -12.97 14.46
C ARG A 371 -26.82 -13.50 15.59
N LYS A 372 -26.80 -14.83 15.80
CA LYS A 372 -25.99 -15.47 16.84
C LYS A 372 -24.50 -15.22 16.65
N ILE A 373 -24.02 -15.31 15.41
CA ILE A 373 -22.60 -15.04 15.07
C ILE A 373 -22.23 -13.58 15.33
N VAL A 374 -23.03 -12.62 14.83
CA VAL A 374 -22.81 -11.19 15.06
C VAL A 374 -22.79 -10.87 16.56
N ALA A 375 -23.78 -11.35 17.30
CA ALA A 375 -23.88 -11.13 18.74
C ALA A 375 -22.72 -11.77 19.52
N TRP A 376 -22.31 -12.97 19.12
CA TRP A 376 -21.19 -13.65 19.75
C TRP A 376 -19.88 -12.90 19.51
N VAL A 377 -19.60 -12.46 18.29
CA VAL A 377 -18.37 -11.69 17.98
C VAL A 377 -18.39 -10.37 18.75
N PHE A 378 -19.51 -9.63 18.72
CA PHE A 378 -19.67 -8.38 19.47
C PHE A 378 -19.34 -8.53 20.96
N LYS A 379 -19.76 -9.63 21.57
CA LYS A 379 -19.61 -9.90 23.01
C LYS A 379 -18.23 -10.45 23.37
N ASN A 380 -17.62 -11.25 22.51
CA ASN A 380 -16.44 -12.05 22.86
C ASN A 380 -15.13 -11.52 22.27
N ILE A 381 -15.17 -10.47 21.45
CA ILE A 381 -13.98 -9.81 20.93
C ILE A 381 -13.89 -8.39 21.53
N GLU A 382 -12.79 -8.12 22.23
CA GLU A 382 -12.46 -6.81 22.77
C GLU A 382 -12.21 -5.84 21.60
N LYS A 383 -12.92 -4.70 21.61
CA LYS A 383 -12.79 -3.65 20.60
C LYS A 383 -11.58 -2.80 20.93
N ARG A 384 -10.46 -3.09 20.27
CA ARG A 384 -9.21 -2.35 20.44
C ARG A 384 -8.48 -2.29 19.10
N PRO A 385 -7.92 -1.14 18.70
CA PRO A 385 -7.09 -1.06 17.50
C PRO A 385 -5.95 -2.07 17.61
N VAL A 386 -5.65 -2.75 16.50
CA VAL A 386 -4.50 -3.65 16.39
C VAL A 386 -3.77 -3.34 15.08
N LEU A 387 -2.44 -3.41 15.10
CA LEU A 387 -1.62 -3.18 13.91
C LEU A 387 -1.08 -4.51 13.41
N SER A 388 -1.89 -5.25 12.64
CA SER A 388 -1.53 -6.57 12.14
C SER A 388 -2.07 -6.82 10.74
N VAL A 389 -1.72 -7.98 10.18
CA VAL A 389 -2.41 -8.51 8.99
C VAL A 389 -3.64 -9.29 9.48
N SER A 390 -4.80 -8.64 9.40
CA SER A 390 -6.06 -9.16 9.93
C SER A 390 -6.40 -10.54 9.36
N ASN A 391 -6.64 -11.50 10.25
CA ASN A 391 -7.03 -12.87 9.88
C ASN A 391 -7.93 -13.50 10.95
N ALA A 392 -8.79 -14.45 10.54
CA ALA A 392 -9.85 -14.96 11.39
C ALA A 392 -9.31 -15.83 12.55
N VAL A 393 -8.29 -16.64 12.30
CA VAL A 393 -7.75 -17.59 13.29
C VAL A 393 -7.08 -16.86 14.44
N GLU A 394 -6.23 -15.88 14.14
CA GLU A 394 -5.57 -15.08 15.16
C GLU A 394 -6.56 -14.21 15.93
N THR A 395 -7.55 -13.62 15.26
CA THR A 395 -8.63 -12.88 15.93
C THR A 395 -9.38 -13.78 16.91
N LEU A 396 -9.73 -15.00 16.51
CA LEU A 396 -10.40 -15.98 17.37
C LEU A 396 -9.53 -16.36 18.57
N LYS A 397 -8.21 -16.50 18.38
CA LYS A 397 -7.27 -16.86 19.44
C LYS A 397 -7.06 -15.72 20.44
N ASN A 398 -6.78 -14.52 19.93
CA ASN A 398 -6.37 -13.37 20.74
C ASN A 398 -7.56 -12.62 21.36
N ARG A 399 -8.78 -12.81 20.84
CA ARG A 399 -10.02 -12.21 21.36
C ARG A 399 -10.01 -10.68 21.41
N VAL A 400 -9.24 -10.04 20.53
CA VAL A 400 -9.08 -8.59 20.47
C VAL A 400 -8.86 -8.15 19.03
N GLY A 401 -9.42 -7.00 18.66
CA GLY A 401 -9.24 -6.41 17.34
C GLY A 401 -10.19 -5.24 17.09
N ASP A 402 -10.03 -4.56 15.96
CA ASP A 402 -10.94 -3.50 15.53
C ASP A 402 -11.96 -4.01 14.52
N CYS A 403 -12.58 -3.10 13.77
CA CYS A 403 -13.58 -3.43 12.77
C CYS A 403 -13.10 -4.44 11.73
N THR A 404 -11.81 -4.45 11.38
CA THR A 404 -11.27 -5.37 10.37
C THR A 404 -11.21 -6.80 10.91
N GLU A 405 -10.69 -6.99 12.12
CA GLU A 405 -10.67 -8.30 12.80
C GLU A 405 -12.10 -8.82 13.03
N HIS A 406 -13.02 -7.96 13.47
CA HIS A 406 -14.42 -8.33 13.66
C HIS A 406 -15.02 -8.81 12.33
N ALA A 407 -14.86 -8.05 11.24
CA ALA A 407 -15.43 -8.37 9.95
C ALA A 407 -14.86 -9.67 9.36
N VAL A 408 -13.55 -9.89 9.50
CA VAL A 408 -12.87 -11.10 9.02
C VAL A 408 -13.29 -12.33 9.81
N LEU A 409 -13.38 -12.23 11.15
CA LEU A 409 -13.84 -13.34 11.99
C LEU A 409 -15.32 -13.68 11.75
N VAL A 410 -16.19 -12.68 11.64
CA VAL A 410 -17.61 -12.89 11.29
C VAL A 410 -17.72 -13.59 9.95
N ALA A 411 -16.96 -13.16 8.94
CA ALA A 411 -16.99 -13.81 7.64
C ALA A 411 -16.56 -15.28 7.72
N ALA A 412 -15.51 -15.60 8.46
CA ALA A 412 -15.04 -16.99 8.59
C ALA A 412 -16.05 -17.88 9.32
N LEU A 413 -16.62 -17.40 10.44
CA LEU A 413 -17.64 -18.12 11.21
C LEU A 413 -18.93 -18.31 10.41
N ALA A 414 -19.41 -17.27 9.73
CA ALA A 414 -20.62 -17.31 8.93
C ALA A 414 -20.48 -18.23 7.71
N ARG A 415 -19.35 -18.16 6.99
CA ARG A 415 -19.05 -19.08 5.89
C ARG A 415 -18.95 -20.53 6.38
N ALA A 416 -18.36 -20.76 7.56
CA ALA A 416 -18.27 -22.09 8.16
C ALA A 416 -19.66 -22.63 8.57
N ALA A 417 -20.58 -21.74 8.97
CA ALA A 417 -21.98 -22.05 9.23
C ALA A 417 -22.85 -22.16 7.96
N GLY A 418 -22.25 -22.08 6.76
CA GLY A 418 -22.94 -22.22 5.48
C GLY A 418 -23.65 -20.95 4.99
N ILE A 419 -23.35 -19.78 5.56
CA ILE A 419 -23.93 -18.49 5.15
C ILE A 419 -22.97 -17.78 4.18
N PRO A 420 -23.38 -17.52 2.92
CA PRO A 420 -22.56 -16.76 2.00
C PRO A 420 -22.34 -15.35 2.55
N THR A 421 -21.07 -14.96 2.67
CA THR A 421 -20.70 -13.74 3.39
C THR A 421 -19.65 -12.95 2.64
N LEU A 422 -19.84 -11.62 2.60
CA LEU A 422 -18.90 -10.65 2.06
C LEU A 422 -18.42 -9.71 3.17
N ILE A 423 -17.24 -9.11 2.95
CA ILE A 423 -16.78 -7.96 3.70
C ILE A 423 -17.07 -6.71 2.86
N GLU A 424 -17.54 -5.68 3.53
CA GLU A 424 -17.79 -4.36 2.98
C GLU A 424 -16.96 -3.33 3.76
N THR A 425 -16.53 -2.29 3.07
CA THR A 425 -15.73 -1.24 3.68
C THR A 425 -16.14 0.11 3.11
N GLY A 426 -16.08 1.14 3.94
CA GLY A 426 -16.51 2.48 3.58
C GLY A 426 -16.56 3.36 4.81
N LEU A 427 -17.64 4.12 4.97
CA LEU A 427 -17.80 5.06 6.07
C LEU A 427 -19.00 4.72 6.95
N VAL A 428 -18.86 4.87 8.26
CA VAL A 428 -19.96 4.73 9.24
C VAL A 428 -20.02 5.97 10.13
N TYR A 429 -21.23 6.45 10.40
CA TYR A 429 -21.42 7.62 11.26
C TYR A 429 -21.22 7.28 12.73
N GLN A 430 -20.43 8.10 13.42
CA GLN A 430 -20.32 8.08 14.87
C GLN A 430 -20.08 9.51 15.38
N ARG A 431 -20.93 9.96 16.31
CA ARG A 431 -20.75 11.21 17.08
C ARG A 431 -20.41 12.46 16.24
N GLY A 432 -21.12 12.68 15.12
CA GLY A 432 -20.95 13.86 14.27
C GLY A 432 -19.93 13.71 13.15
N ARG A 433 -19.29 12.54 13.02
CA ARG A 433 -18.29 12.26 11.99
C ARG A 433 -18.56 10.92 11.33
N PHE A 434 -18.00 10.71 10.16
CA PHE A 434 -17.98 9.45 9.44
C PHE A 434 -16.57 8.87 9.49
N TYR A 435 -16.45 7.66 10.04
CA TYR A 435 -15.17 6.96 10.20
C TYR A 435 -15.06 5.83 9.19
N TYR A 436 -13.84 5.58 8.72
CA TYR A 436 -13.57 4.38 7.92
C TYR A 436 -13.86 3.13 8.74
N HIS A 437 -14.57 2.19 8.14
CA HIS A 437 -15.07 1.02 8.84
C HIS A 437 -15.16 -0.19 7.91
N ALA A 438 -14.98 -1.38 8.47
CA ALA A 438 -15.21 -2.66 7.81
C ALA A 438 -16.33 -3.43 8.52
N TRP A 439 -17.24 -4.03 7.75
CA TRP A 439 -18.39 -4.78 8.24
C TRP A 439 -18.76 -5.90 7.26
N ASN A 440 -19.88 -6.59 7.46
CA ASN A 440 -20.26 -7.75 6.66
C ASN A 440 -21.58 -7.56 5.90
N ALA A 441 -21.77 -8.36 4.85
CA ALA A 441 -23.07 -8.57 4.23
C ALA A 441 -23.32 -10.08 4.11
N PHE A 442 -24.47 -10.54 4.60
CA PHE A 442 -24.90 -11.93 4.51
C PHE A 442 -25.92 -12.09 3.39
N TRP A 443 -25.79 -13.16 2.61
CA TRP A 443 -26.89 -13.55 1.73
C TRP A 443 -27.95 -14.30 2.54
N LEU A 444 -29.11 -13.68 2.72
CA LEU A 444 -30.24 -14.26 3.44
C LEU A 444 -31.38 -14.53 2.46
N ASP A 445 -31.67 -15.81 2.20
CA ASP A 445 -32.65 -16.23 1.19
C ASP A 445 -34.03 -15.65 1.47
N ASN A 446 -34.45 -15.65 2.75
CA ASN A 446 -35.70 -15.07 3.24
C ASN A 446 -35.77 -13.53 3.18
N TRP A 447 -34.67 -12.84 2.83
CA TRP A 447 -34.67 -11.41 2.52
C TRP A 447 -34.58 -11.14 1.02
N GLY A 448 -34.41 -12.19 0.21
CA GLY A 448 -34.24 -12.09 -1.23
C GLY A 448 -32.93 -11.41 -1.65
N GLY A 449 -31.92 -11.35 -0.78
CA GLY A 449 -30.70 -10.61 -1.08
C GLY A 449 -29.63 -10.54 0.01
N TRP A 450 -28.63 -9.69 -0.25
CA TRP A 450 -27.60 -9.32 0.71
C TRP A 450 -28.17 -8.38 1.77
N VAL A 451 -27.90 -8.69 3.05
CA VAL A 451 -28.29 -7.90 4.21
C VAL A 451 -27.04 -7.49 4.98
N THR A 452 -26.85 -6.20 5.17
CA THR A 452 -25.69 -5.64 5.88
C THR A 452 -25.76 -5.97 7.37
N ALA A 453 -24.62 -6.31 7.97
CA ALA A 453 -24.47 -6.61 9.39
C ALA A 453 -23.17 -6.01 9.92
N ASP A 454 -23.17 -5.60 11.18
CA ASP A 454 -21.98 -5.09 11.86
C ASP A 454 -21.86 -5.66 13.28
N ALA A 455 -20.79 -6.42 13.52
CA ALA A 455 -20.48 -6.99 14.83
C ALA A 455 -19.75 -6.03 15.78
N VAL A 456 -19.26 -4.89 15.31
CA VAL A 456 -18.76 -3.83 16.21
C VAL A 456 -19.94 -3.14 16.89
N MET A 457 -21.05 -2.94 16.18
CA MET A 457 -22.26 -2.29 16.71
C MET A 457 -23.39 -3.27 17.08
N ASN A 458 -23.22 -4.57 16.89
CA ASN A 458 -24.23 -5.62 17.10
C ASN A 458 -25.53 -5.39 16.30
N GLN A 459 -25.40 -5.10 15.01
CA GLN A 459 -26.54 -4.77 14.16
C GLN A 459 -26.76 -5.81 13.05
N LEU A 460 -28.03 -6.18 12.83
CA LEU A 460 -28.53 -6.89 11.65
C LEU A 460 -30.04 -6.60 11.46
N PRO A 461 -30.45 -5.90 10.38
CA PRO A 461 -29.61 -5.18 9.43
C PRO A 461 -28.87 -4.02 10.11
N ALA A 462 -27.70 -3.66 9.60
CA ALA A 462 -26.99 -2.46 10.01
C ALA A 462 -27.76 -1.18 9.64
N ASP A 463 -27.58 -0.11 10.39
CA ASP A 463 -28.25 1.16 10.13
C ASP A 463 -27.81 1.80 8.79
N VAL A 464 -28.57 2.79 8.31
CA VAL A 464 -28.33 3.43 7.00
C VAL A 464 -27.11 4.35 6.97
N THR A 465 -26.39 4.50 8.08
CA THR A 465 -25.16 5.30 8.10
C THR A 465 -23.94 4.53 7.61
N HIS A 466 -24.09 3.23 7.32
CA HIS A 466 -23.09 2.38 6.68
C HIS A 466 -23.05 2.68 5.17
N LEU A 467 -22.11 3.54 4.77
CA LEU A 467 -21.89 3.95 3.39
C LEU A 467 -20.81 3.08 2.76
N ARG A 468 -21.22 2.02 2.07
CA ARG A 468 -20.33 1.11 1.35
C ARG A 468 -19.67 1.80 0.18
N PHE A 469 -18.34 1.70 0.13
CA PHE A 469 -17.50 2.16 -0.99
C PHE A 469 -16.83 0.99 -1.70
N VAL A 470 -16.47 -0.06 -0.95
CA VAL A 470 -15.79 -1.25 -1.48
C VAL A 470 -16.47 -2.50 -0.92
N ARG A 471 -16.44 -3.58 -1.69
CA ARG A 471 -16.94 -4.89 -1.29
C ARG A 471 -16.01 -5.96 -1.85
N GLY A 472 -15.49 -6.80 -0.97
CA GLY A 472 -14.49 -7.79 -1.33
C GLY A 472 -13.60 -8.16 -0.16
N GLU A 473 -12.56 -8.92 -0.45
CA GLU A 473 -11.56 -9.35 0.54
C GLU A 473 -10.58 -8.20 0.88
N VAL A 474 -9.65 -8.44 1.81
CA VAL A 474 -8.68 -7.44 2.33
C VAL A 474 -7.97 -6.64 1.22
N GLU A 475 -7.53 -7.32 0.16
CA GLU A 475 -6.83 -6.70 -0.98
C GLU A 475 -7.70 -5.65 -1.73
N THR A 476 -9.02 -5.77 -1.67
CA THR A 476 -9.94 -4.80 -2.30
C THR A 476 -10.08 -3.56 -1.43
N GLN A 477 -9.99 -3.69 -0.09
CA GLN A 477 -10.12 -2.58 0.85
C GLN A 477 -9.10 -1.47 0.63
N LEU A 478 -7.94 -1.84 0.08
CA LEU A 478 -6.89 -0.95 -0.41
C LEU A 478 -7.39 0.12 -1.39
N ASP A 479 -8.46 -0.15 -2.14
CA ASP A 479 -9.05 0.83 -3.07
C ASP A 479 -9.60 2.08 -2.37
N LEU A 480 -9.78 2.02 -1.04
CA LEU A 480 -10.13 3.18 -0.22
C LEU A 480 -9.00 4.20 -0.08
N MET A 481 -7.73 3.82 -0.26
CA MET A 481 -6.61 4.74 -0.03
C MET A 481 -6.70 6.01 -0.90
N GLY A 482 -7.25 5.89 -2.11
CA GLY A 482 -7.46 7.03 -3.00
C GLY A 482 -8.48 8.06 -2.51
N VAL A 483 -9.37 7.69 -1.58
CA VAL A 483 -10.39 8.60 -1.02
C VAL A 483 -10.04 9.15 0.36
N VAL A 484 -9.17 8.46 1.11
CA VAL A 484 -8.76 8.85 2.47
C VAL A 484 -8.14 10.26 2.46
N GLY A 485 -8.64 11.13 3.35
CA GLY A 485 -8.20 12.52 3.49
C GLY A 485 -8.63 13.47 2.36
N ARG A 486 -9.35 12.99 1.33
CA ARG A 486 -9.77 13.79 0.16
C ARG A 486 -11.28 13.96 0.03
N ILE A 487 -12.02 12.90 0.36
CA ILE A 487 -13.47 12.86 0.26
C ILE A 487 -14.11 13.96 1.11
N LYS A 488 -15.18 14.56 0.59
CA LYS A 488 -16.09 15.38 1.40
C LYS A 488 -17.49 14.80 1.33
N LEU A 489 -18.16 14.84 2.47
CA LEU A 489 -19.50 14.33 2.66
C LEU A 489 -20.39 15.46 3.21
N GLN A 490 -21.63 15.52 2.70
CA GLN A 490 -22.67 16.37 3.26
C GLN A 490 -23.96 15.56 3.38
N VAL A 491 -24.53 15.50 4.58
CA VAL A 491 -25.88 14.94 4.79
C VAL A 491 -26.90 15.92 4.21
N ILE A 492 -27.75 15.44 3.29
CA ILE A 492 -28.77 16.27 2.63
C ILE A 492 -30.20 15.89 3.02
N GLY A 493 -30.41 14.71 3.61
CA GLY A 493 -31.74 14.28 4.05
C GLY A 493 -31.69 12.98 4.83
N ILE A 494 -32.63 12.87 5.78
CA ILE A 494 -32.86 11.68 6.61
C ILE A 494 -34.36 11.37 6.65
N SER A 495 -34.72 10.09 6.72
CA SER A 495 -36.10 9.63 6.98
C SER A 495 -36.06 8.59 8.09
N GLN A 496 -37.01 8.69 9.01
CA GLN A 496 -37.33 7.66 10.01
C GLN A 496 -38.37 6.69 9.49
#